data_AF-A0A7C1PP65-F1
#
_entry.id   AF-A0A7C1PP65-F1
#
_cell.length_a   1.000
_cell.length_b   1.000
_cell.length_c   1.000
_cell.angle_alpha   90.00
_cell.angle_beta   90.00
_cell.angle_gamma   90.00
#
_symmetry.space_group_name_H-M   'P 1'
#
loop_
_entity.id
_entity.type
_entity.pdbx_description
1 polymer ?
#
loop_
_entity_poly.entity_id
_entity_poly.type
_entity_poly.pdbx_seq_one_letter_code
_entity_poly.pdbx_strand_id
1 'polypeptide(L)'
;LSLRSGIAPDEIIKQLKGISCHQHAWSRGGKISSCADAIAKALELHVTRSNGNGKKRIDVEVMRTGACPECGGTVEHEGGCAVCRNCGHTKCG
;
A
#
# COMPACT_ATOMS: atom_id res chain seq x y z
N LEU A 1 -4.45 -16.23 0.46
CA LEU A 1 -4.63 -17.63 0.03
C LEU A 1 -4.87 -17.72 -1.49
N SER A 2 -5.60 -16.77 -2.08
CA SER A 2 -6.06 -16.78 -3.48
C SER A 2 -5.03 -17.11 -4.56
N LEU A 3 -3.83 -16.49 -4.53
CA LEU A 3 -2.78 -16.78 -5.51
C LEU A 3 -2.23 -18.21 -5.41
N ARG A 4 -2.21 -18.81 -4.21
CA ARG A 4 -1.76 -20.20 -4.04
C ARG A 4 -2.82 -21.22 -4.43
N SER A 5 -4.09 -20.81 -4.48
CA SER A 5 -5.23 -21.66 -4.84
C SER A 5 -5.52 -21.65 -6.35
N GLY A 6 -4.67 -21.03 -7.17
CA GLY A 6 -4.85 -20.99 -8.63
C GLY A 6 -5.99 -20.07 -9.09
N ILE A 7 -6.46 -19.14 -8.25
CA ILE A 7 -7.47 -18.15 -8.64
C ILE A 7 -6.81 -17.13 -9.58
N ALA A 8 -7.49 -16.82 -10.69
CA ALA A 8 -7.00 -15.83 -11.65
C ALA A 8 -6.78 -14.45 -10.99
N PRO A 9 -5.69 -13.74 -11.32
CA PRO A 9 -5.38 -12.45 -10.71
C PRO A 9 -6.46 -11.40 -10.98
N ASP A 10 -7.13 -11.45 -12.14
CA ASP A 10 -8.22 -10.53 -12.49
C ASP A 10 -9.41 -10.61 -11.52
N GLU A 11 -9.77 -11.83 -11.06
CA GLU A 11 -10.83 -11.99 -10.05
C GLU A 11 -10.40 -11.44 -8.69
N ILE A 12 -9.13 -11.61 -8.31
CA ILE A 12 -8.59 -11.04 -7.06
C ILE A 12 -8.63 -9.51 -7.12
N ILE A 13 -8.23 -8.93 -8.26
CA ILE A 13 -8.25 -7.48 -8.49
C ILE A 13 -9.68 -6.95 -8.35
N LYS A 14 -10.65 -7.60 -8.99
CA LYS A 14 -12.06 -7.20 -8.95
C LYS A 14 -12.65 -7.17 -7.54
N GLN A 15 -12.21 -8.09 -6.67
CA GLN A 15 -12.64 -8.13 -5.27
C GLN A 15 -11.96 -7.07 -4.40
N LEU A 16 -10.67 -6.82 -4.62
CA LEU A 16 -9.87 -5.94 -3.77
C LEU A 16 -9.96 -4.46 -4.16
N LYS A 17 -10.17 -4.17 -5.45
CA LYS A 17 -10.22 -2.80 -5.99
C LYS A 17 -11.43 -2.05 -5.47
N GLY A 18 -11.21 -0.86 -4.93
CA GLY A 18 -12.27 0.00 -4.39
C GLY A 18 -12.70 -0.32 -2.96
N ILE A 19 -12.11 -1.31 -2.28
CA ILE A 19 -12.29 -1.47 -0.83
C ILE A 19 -11.75 -0.20 -0.14
N SER A 20 -12.57 0.47 0.66
CA SER A 20 -12.21 1.70 1.37
C SER A 20 -11.91 1.44 2.85
N CYS A 21 -11.07 2.29 3.42
CA CYS A 21 -10.74 2.30 4.84
C CYS A 21 -10.69 3.76 5.35
N HIS A 22 -10.68 4.00 6.65
CA HIS A 22 -10.59 5.34 7.24
C HIS A 22 -9.30 6.11 6.88
N GLN A 23 -8.31 5.45 6.29
CA GLN A 23 -7.05 6.04 5.83
C GLN A 23 -6.94 5.89 4.31
N HIS A 24 -7.29 6.95 3.59
CA HIS A 24 -7.08 7.03 2.15
C HIS A 24 -5.70 7.63 1.87
N ALA A 25 -5.06 7.17 0.79
CA ALA A 25 -3.79 7.71 0.37
C ALA A 25 -3.84 8.10 -1.11
N TRP A 26 -3.03 9.08 -1.50
CA TRP A 26 -2.91 9.50 -2.89
C TRP A 26 -1.53 9.15 -3.40
N SER A 27 -1.47 8.55 -4.59
CA SER A 27 -0.20 8.26 -5.25
C SER A 27 -0.28 8.66 -6.72
N ARG A 28 0.85 8.64 -7.42
CA ARG A 28 0.93 9.03 -8.85
C ARG A 28 0.07 8.15 -9.77
N GLY A 29 -0.35 6.97 -9.30
CA GLY A 29 -1.33 6.06 -9.93
C GLY A 29 -2.79 6.31 -9.54
N GLY A 30 -3.10 7.46 -8.93
CA GLY A 30 -4.45 7.86 -8.50
C GLY A 30 -4.72 7.60 -7.01
N LYS A 31 -5.99 7.76 -6.63
CA LYS A 31 -6.47 7.53 -5.27
C LYS A 31 -6.35 6.05 -4.89
N ILE A 32 -5.73 5.79 -3.75
CA ILE A 32 -5.68 4.49 -3.07
C ILE A 32 -6.67 4.55 -1.91
N SER A 33 -7.77 3.80 -2.00
CA SER A 33 -8.84 3.84 -0.99
C SER A 33 -8.51 3.05 0.27
N SER A 34 -7.61 2.07 0.20
CA SER A 34 -7.15 1.28 1.34
C SER A 34 -5.90 0.46 1.00
N CYS A 35 -5.37 -0.28 1.98
CA CYS A 35 -4.32 -1.27 1.77
C CYS A 35 -4.73 -2.38 0.79
N ALA A 36 -5.98 -2.82 0.82
CA ALA A 36 -6.50 -3.84 -0.10
C ALA A 36 -6.54 -3.31 -1.54
N ASP A 37 -7.04 -2.08 -1.72
CA ASP A 37 -7.06 -1.41 -3.02
C ASP A 37 -5.64 -1.15 -3.56
N ALA A 38 -4.66 -0.87 -2.68
CA ALA A 38 -3.25 -0.76 -3.05
C ALA A 38 -2.71 -2.08 -3.64
N ILE A 39 -3.04 -3.22 -3.03
CA ILE A 39 -2.66 -4.54 -3.56
C ILE A 39 -3.33 -4.80 -4.90
N ALA A 40 -4.61 -4.45 -5.06
CA ALA A 40 -5.34 -4.58 -6.33
C ALA A 40 -4.64 -3.81 -7.47
N LYS A 41 -4.32 -2.53 -7.23
CA LYS A 41 -3.59 -1.68 -8.20
C LYS A 41 -2.20 -2.23 -8.50
N ALA A 42 -1.49 -2.76 -7.50
CA ALA A 42 -0.19 -3.37 -7.71
C ALA A 42 -0.26 -4.64 -8.59
N LEU A 43 -1.30 -5.46 -8.39
CA LEU A 43 -1.58 -6.62 -9.23
C LEU A 43 -1.95 -6.21 -10.67
N GLU A 44 -2.81 -5.21 -10.85
CA GLU A 44 -3.14 -4.66 -12.17
C GLU A 44 -1.88 -4.21 -12.93
N LEU A 45 -0.98 -3.49 -12.25
CA LEU A 45 0.29 -3.06 -12.82
C LEU A 45 1.20 -4.23 -13.17
N HIS A 46 1.18 -5.31 -12.40
CA HIS A 46 1.97 -6.50 -12.67
C HIS A 46 1.45 -7.28 -13.88
N VAL A 47 0.14 -7.52 -13.94
CA VAL A 47 -0.52 -8.24 -15.04
C VAL A 47 -0.35 -7.47 -16.37
N THR A 48 -0.57 -6.16 -16.37
CA THR A 48 -0.36 -5.31 -17.55
C THR A 48 1.11 -5.28 -18.00
N ARG A 49 2.07 -5.40 -17.07
CA ARG A 49 3.50 -5.49 -17.40
C ARG A 49 3.91 -6.83 -18.01
N SER A 50 3.21 -7.92 -17.69
CA SER A 50 3.49 -9.25 -18.26
C SER A 50 3.02 -9.39 -19.72
N ASN A 51 2.03 -8.59 -20.15
CA ASN A 51 1.38 -8.74 -21.45
C ASN A 51 2.01 -7.93 -22.60
N GLY A 52 3.21 -7.38 -22.40
CA GLY A 52 4.00 -6.74 -23.44
C GLY A 52 3.58 -5.31 -23.79
N ASN A 53 4.06 -4.33 -23.00
CA ASN A 53 4.52 -3.04 -23.55
C ASN A 53 5.17 -2.16 -22.47
N GLY A 54 6.43 -1.79 -22.70
CA GLY A 54 7.08 -0.61 -22.10
C GLY A 54 7.40 -0.70 -20.60
N LYS A 55 8.71 -0.75 -20.29
CA LYS A 55 9.25 -0.55 -18.93
C LYS A 55 8.95 0.88 -18.43
N LYS A 56 7.73 1.17 -17.96
CA LYS A 56 7.52 2.33 -17.08
C LYS A 56 8.16 1.99 -15.74
N ARG A 57 9.35 2.55 -15.49
CA ARG A 57 9.91 2.63 -14.14
C ARG A 57 8.93 3.45 -13.31
N ILE A 58 8.13 2.77 -12.50
CA ILE A 58 7.32 3.42 -11.47
C ILE A 58 8.29 3.68 -10.33
N ASP A 59 8.60 4.94 -10.09
CA ASP A 59 9.18 5.38 -8.83
C ASP A 59 8.12 5.08 -7.75
N VAL A 60 8.31 3.97 -7.04
CA VAL A 60 7.36 3.51 -6.03
C VAL A 60 7.61 4.35 -4.79
N GLU A 61 6.78 5.37 -4.59
CA GLU A 61 6.72 6.06 -3.30
C GLU A 61 6.24 5.04 -2.27
N VAL A 62 7.16 4.53 -1.45
CA VAL A 62 6.86 3.54 -0.42
C VAL A 62 6.05 4.24 0.67
N MET A 63 4.73 4.04 0.65
CA MET A 63 3.87 4.44 1.76
C MET A 63 4.26 3.62 2.99
N ARG A 64 5.03 4.22 3.89
CA ARG A 64 5.42 3.67 5.19
C ARG A 64 4.25 3.77 6.19
N THR A 65 3.12 3.19 5.85
CA THR A 65 1.96 3.16 6.75
C THR A 65 2.27 2.20 7.91
N GLY A 66 2.32 2.72 9.14
CA GLY A 66 2.64 1.93 10.35
C GLY A 66 4.14 1.75 10.64
N ALA A 67 5.02 2.35 9.83
CA ALA A 67 6.45 2.41 10.11
C ALA A 67 6.86 3.87 10.33
N CYS A 68 7.92 4.08 11.11
CA CYS A 68 8.44 5.41 11.36
C CYS A 68 8.88 6.05 10.03
N PRO A 69 8.41 7.27 9.69
CA PRO A 69 8.79 7.91 8.44
C PRO A 69 10.29 8.18 8.35
N GLU A 70 10.92 8.45 9.49
CA GLU A 70 12.33 8.85 9.59
C GLU A 70 13.27 7.63 9.52
N CYS A 71 13.11 6.68 10.44
CA CYS A 71 14.03 5.55 10.57
C CYS A 71 13.48 4.20 10.08
N GLY A 72 12.20 4.13 9.69
CA GLY A 72 11.55 2.88 9.28
C GLY A 72 11.29 1.88 10.43
N GLY A 73 11.64 2.24 11.68
CA GLY A 73 11.38 1.43 12.86
C GLY A 73 9.90 1.35 13.23
N THR A 74 9.58 0.46 14.18
CA THR A 74 8.21 0.31 14.69
C THR A 74 7.74 1.57 15.40
N VAL A 75 6.45 1.88 15.21
CA VAL A 75 5.76 3.01 15.85
C VAL A 75 4.74 2.44 16.82
N GLU A 76 4.75 2.94 18.05
CA GLU A 76 3.78 2.63 19.11
C GLU A 76 2.80 3.79 19.26
N HIS A 77 1.57 3.52 19.70
CA HIS A 77 0.57 4.56 19.93
C HIS A 77 0.44 4.83 21.43
N GLU A 78 0.79 6.03 21.88
CA GLU A 78 0.72 6.45 23.28
C GLU A 78 0.05 7.82 23.38
N GLY A 79 -1.01 7.95 24.18
CA GLY A 79 -1.69 9.23 24.42
C GLY A 79 -2.30 9.90 23.18
N GLY A 80 -2.65 9.14 22.12
CA GLY A 80 -3.13 9.70 20.85
C GLY A 80 -2.02 10.12 19.88
N CYS A 81 -0.76 9.84 20.22
CA CYS A 81 0.39 10.10 19.37
C CYS A 81 1.02 8.82 18.86
N ALA A 82 1.44 8.83 17.61
CA ALA A 82 2.32 7.84 17.01
C ALA A 82 3.77 8.15 17.43
N VAL A 83 4.39 7.26 18.22
CA VAL A 83 5.71 7.43 18.83
C VAL A 83 6.67 6.35 18.32
N CYS A 84 7.83 6.74 17.79
CA CYS A 84 8.91 5.82 17.46
C CYS A 84 10.01 5.87 18.52
N ARG A 85 10.18 4.79 19.28
CA ARG A 85 11.25 4.68 20.30
C ARG A 85 12.65 4.50 19.71
N ASN A 86 12.76 4.21 18.42
CA ASN A 86 14.05 4.00 17.76
C ASN A 86 14.75 5.30 17.33
N CYS A 87 14.00 6.34 16.97
CA CYS A 87 14.57 7.63 16.55
C CYS A 87 13.93 8.87 17.21
N GLY A 88 12.94 8.69 18.10
CA GLY A 88 12.28 9.79 18.80
C GLY A 88 11.19 10.52 18.01
N HIS A 89 10.82 10.04 16.82
CA HIS A 89 9.73 10.64 16.03
C HIS A 89 8.40 10.54 16.77
N THR A 90 7.68 11.66 16.89
CA THR A 90 6.32 11.71 17.45
C THR A 90 5.39 12.50 16.54
N LYS A 91 4.20 11.95 16.27
CA LYS A 91 3.14 12.63 15.53
C LYS A 91 1.79 12.39 16.20
N CYS A 92 1.20 13.45 16.74
CA CYS A 92 -0.11 13.42 17.36
C CYS A 92 -1.21 13.74 16.33
N GLY A 93 -2.38 13.12 16.50
CA GLY A 93 -3.54 13.27 15.62
C GLY A 93 -4.84 13.29 16.39
#